data_AF-Q1G0U4-F1
#
_entry.id   AF-Q1G0U4-F1
#
_cell.length_a   1.000
_cell.length_b   1.000
_cell.length_c   1.000
_cell.angle_alpha   90.00
_cell.angle_beta   90.00
_cell.angle_gamma   90.00
#
_symmetry.space_group_name_H-M   'P 1'
#
loop_
_entity.id
_entity.type
_entity.pdbx_description
1 polymer ?
#
loop_
_entity_poly.entity_id
_entity_poly.type
_entity_poly.pdbx_seq_one_letter_code
_entity_poly.pdbx_strand_id
1 'polypeptide(L)'
;MPITFTNNFLAVIVAFSVAYTLAKNFDVDGFMSGLISMISFFILTPYDLGEIGPLGQSFSIPGQWLGPMGLFTAILVAIISTRIFVAITRKGLIIKMPENVPEFISKSFSSLIPGIAILTLFTIISAVITSVGYGSIHEIIYKLIQVPLTSLGSGIWSLIFVAVVAQLLWFFGLHGHAITLGIVAPIWFAMDAQQLAAYAAGVDLPNITGFAFFMTYGAAG
;
A
#
# COMPACT_ATOMS: atom_id res chain seq x y z
N MET A 1 1.08 -8.21 20.91
CA MET A 1 -0.24 -7.59 20.63
C MET A 1 -0.12 -6.25 19.91
N PRO A 2 0.59 -5.21 20.39
CA PRO A 2 0.63 -3.92 19.69
C PRO A 2 1.25 -3.97 18.29
N ILE A 3 2.36 -4.70 18.12
CA ILE A 3 3.06 -4.87 16.83
C ILE A 3 2.18 -5.44 15.70
N THR A 4 1.19 -6.25 16.05
CA THR A 4 0.28 -6.89 15.10
C THR A 4 -0.61 -5.86 14.39
N PHE A 5 -1.01 -4.80 15.09
CA PHE A 5 -1.90 -3.77 14.56
C PHE A 5 -1.17 -2.48 14.14
N THR A 6 0.16 -2.46 14.25
CA THR A 6 1.02 -1.39 13.74
C THR A 6 1.83 -1.89 12.56
N ASN A 7 2.91 -2.61 12.81
CA ASN A 7 3.82 -3.10 11.78
C ASN A 7 3.12 -4.10 10.85
N ASN A 8 2.40 -5.07 11.41
CA ASN A 8 1.75 -6.11 10.61
C ASN A 8 0.42 -5.66 9.98
N PHE A 9 0.07 -4.38 10.10
CA PHE A 9 -1.11 -3.77 9.47
C PHE A 9 -0.75 -2.58 8.58
N LEU A 10 0.55 -2.35 8.38
CA LEU A 10 1.09 -1.19 7.67
C LEU A 10 0.57 -1.06 6.24
N ALA A 11 0.45 -2.18 5.49
CA ALA A 11 -0.03 -2.12 4.12
C ALA A 11 -1.49 -1.65 4.04
N VAL A 12 -2.33 -2.04 5.00
CA VAL A 12 -3.72 -1.59 5.07
C VAL A 12 -3.79 -0.08 5.32
N ILE A 13 -3.00 0.41 6.28
CA ILE A 13 -2.89 1.84 6.59
C ILE A 13 -2.44 2.61 5.34
N VAL A 14 -1.42 2.12 4.64
CA VAL A 14 -0.86 2.75 3.44
C VAL A 14 -1.84 2.73 2.27
N ALA A 15 -2.60 1.64 2.07
CA ALA A 15 -3.62 1.55 1.02
C ALA A 15 -4.66 2.68 1.16
N PHE A 16 -5.07 2.98 2.41
CA PHE A 16 -5.97 4.09 2.69
C PHE A 16 -5.27 5.44 2.55
N SER A 17 -4.14 5.66 3.24
CA SER A 17 -3.50 6.97 3.37
C SER A 17 -2.95 7.52 2.05
N VAL A 18 -2.39 6.65 1.19
CA VAL A 18 -1.89 7.06 -0.14
C VAL A 18 -3.06 7.48 -1.02
N ALA A 19 -4.13 6.68 -1.05
CA ALA A 19 -5.31 6.99 -1.85
C ALA A 19 -6.02 8.26 -1.37
N TYR A 20 -6.15 8.43 -0.04
CA TYR A 20 -6.70 9.64 0.58
C TYR A 20 -5.94 10.90 0.15
N THR A 21 -4.62 10.87 0.27
CA THR A 21 -3.76 12.02 -0.04
C THR A 21 -3.75 12.31 -1.54
N LEU A 22 -3.66 11.26 -2.36
CA LEU A 22 -3.64 11.39 -3.82
C LEU A 22 -4.97 11.96 -4.35
N ALA A 23 -6.11 11.53 -3.82
CA ALA A 23 -7.41 12.07 -4.20
C ALA A 23 -7.56 13.54 -3.81
N LYS A 24 -7.10 13.94 -2.62
CA LYS A 24 -7.07 15.36 -2.22
C LYS A 24 -6.18 16.20 -3.13
N ASN A 25 -5.06 15.67 -3.61
CA ASN A 25 -4.20 16.35 -4.58
C ASN A 25 -4.87 16.54 -5.95
N PHE A 26 -5.99 15.84 -6.22
CA PHE A 26 -6.81 16.02 -7.41
C PHE A 26 -8.15 16.73 -7.12
N ASP A 27 -8.32 17.33 -5.94
CA ASP A 27 -9.52 18.04 -5.51
C ASP A 27 -10.80 17.18 -5.58
N VAL A 28 -10.68 15.87 -5.30
CA VAL A 28 -11.82 14.96 -5.16
C VAL A 28 -11.90 14.38 -3.74
N ASP A 29 -12.99 13.67 -3.43
CA ASP A 29 -13.21 13.13 -2.08
C ASP A 29 -12.13 12.12 -1.67
N GLY A 30 -11.27 12.53 -0.74
CA GLY A 30 -10.17 11.70 -0.25
C GLY A 30 -10.62 10.54 0.62
N PHE A 31 -11.65 10.72 1.44
CA PHE A 31 -12.08 9.69 2.38
C PHE A 31 -12.69 8.49 1.65
N MET A 32 -13.60 8.74 0.70
CA MET A 32 -14.22 7.70 -0.12
C MET A 32 -13.20 7.02 -1.03
N SER A 33 -12.27 7.77 -1.64
CA SER A 33 -11.18 7.18 -2.43
C SER A 33 -10.29 6.28 -1.56
N GLY A 34 -9.97 6.72 -0.34
CA GLY A 34 -9.20 5.94 0.64
C GLY A 34 -9.90 4.63 1.03
N LEU A 35 -11.19 4.69 1.36
CA LEU A 35 -11.98 3.50 1.70
C LEU A 35 -12.08 2.52 0.53
N ILE A 36 -12.36 3.01 -0.69
CA ILE A 36 -12.46 2.17 -1.88
C ILE A 36 -11.11 1.49 -2.17
N SER A 37 -10.00 2.20 -2.05
CA SER A 37 -8.66 1.64 -2.16
C SER A 37 -8.40 0.53 -1.14
N MET A 38 -8.72 0.78 0.13
CA MET A 38 -8.55 -0.19 1.21
C MET A 38 -9.40 -1.46 0.97
N ILE A 39 -10.65 -1.31 0.54
CA ILE A 39 -11.51 -2.46 0.19
C ILE A 39 -10.97 -3.19 -1.05
N SER A 40 -10.49 -2.46 -2.06
CA SER A 40 -9.86 -3.06 -3.25
C SER A 40 -8.63 -3.88 -2.89
N PHE A 41 -7.84 -3.42 -1.92
CA PHE A 41 -6.70 -4.15 -1.39
C PHE A 41 -7.15 -5.45 -0.71
N PHE A 42 -8.21 -5.43 0.09
CA PHE A 42 -8.76 -6.64 0.70
C PHE A 42 -9.34 -7.62 -0.35
N ILE A 43 -10.00 -7.15 -1.40
CA ILE A 43 -10.49 -7.99 -2.51
C ILE A 43 -9.34 -8.76 -3.19
N LEU A 44 -8.18 -8.12 -3.29
CA LEU A 44 -6.98 -8.71 -3.86
C LEU A 44 -6.21 -9.60 -2.87
N THR A 45 -6.50 -9.49 -1.58
CA THR A 45 -5.78 -10.23 -0.55
C THR A 45 -6.30 -11.67 -0.49
N PRO A 46 -5.41 -12.66 -0.64
CA PRO A 46 -5.83 -14.06 -0.55
C PRO A 46 -6.35 -14.35 0.86
N TYR A 47 -7.28 -15.28 0.95
CA TYR A 47 -7.83 -15.77 2.21
C TYR A 47 -7.84 -17.29 2.21
N ASP A 48 -7.65 -17.86 3.38
CA ASP A 48 -7.75 -19.29 3.60
C ASP A 48 -9.18 -19.64 4.05
N LEU A 49 -9.69 -20.72 3.48
CA LEU A 49 -10.95 -21.32 3.90
C LEU A 49 -10.69 -22.20 5.12
N GLY A 50 -11.30 -21.84 6.24
CA GLY A 50 -11.30 -22.65 7.45
C GLY A 50 -12.35 -23.76 7.41
N GLU A 51 -12.45 -24.49 8.52
CA GLU A 51 -13.46 -25.54 8.69
C GLU A 51 -14.88 -24.98 8.57
N ILE A 52 -15.77 -25.81 8.04
CA ILE A 52 -17.21 -25.51 7.98
C ILE A 52 -17.81 -25.88 9.33
N GLY A 53 -18.12 -24.86 10.13
CA GLY A 53 -18.78 -25.02 11.43
C GLY A 53 -20.29 -24.80 11.35
N PRO A 54 -20.99 -24.87 12.50
CA PRO A 54 -22.43 -24.62 12.58
C PRO A 54 -22.86 -23.22 12.12
N LEU A 55 -21.92 -22.27 12.13
CA LEU A 55 -22.13 -20.87 11.74
C LEU A 55 -21.66 -20.58 10.30
N GLY A 56 -21.27 -21.61 9.54
CA GLY A 56 -20.73 -21.49 8.20
C GLY A 56 -19.22 -21.66 8.12
N GLN A 57 -18.67 -21.34 6.96
CA GLN A 57 -17.24 -21.46 6.68
C GLN A 57 -16.48 -20.27 7.28
N SER A 58 -15.42 -20.57 8.02
CA SER A 58 -14.49 -19.53 8.50
C SER A 58 -13.61 -19.02 7.36
N PHE A 59 -13.27 -17.74 7.39
CA PHE A 59 -12.33 -17.11 6.46
C PHE A 59 -11.20 -16.49 7.27
N SER A 60 -9.95 -16.81 6.90
CA SER A 60 -8.77 -16.25 7.55
C SER A 60 -7.95 -15.47 6.52
N ILE A 61 -7.59 -14.23 6.85
CA ILE A 61 -6.66 -13.44 6.04
C ILE A 61 -5.24 -13.67 6.59
N PRO A 62 -4.29 -14.17 5.78
CA PRO A 62 -2.91 -14.32 6.21
C PRO A 62 -2.31 -12.95 6.56
N GLY A 63 -1.91 -12.79 7.82
CA GLY A 63 -1.39 -11.52 8.34
C GLY A 63 -0.14 -11.00 7.61
N GLN A 64 0.60 -11.88 6.92
CA GLN A 64 1.79 -11.50 6.15
C GLN A 64 1.48 -10.41 5.09
N TRP A 65 0.31 -10.50 4.44
CA TRP A 65 -0.09 -9.58 3.37
C TRP A 65 -0.57 -8.23 3.91
N LEU A 66 -1.04 -8.18 5.15
CA LEU A 66 -1.50 -6.94 5.79
C LEU A 66 -0.33 -6.08 6.29
N GLY A 67 0.82 -6.71 6.48
CA GLY A 67 2.07 -6.10 6.89
C GLY A 67 2.95 -5.67 5.71
N PRO A 68 4.27 -5.55 5.94
CA PRO A 68 5.19 -4.97 4.96
C PRO A 68 5.35 -5.77 3.67
N MET A 69 4.99 -7.07 3.65
CA MET A 69 4.99 -7.89 2.43
C MET A 69 3.92 -7.45 1.42
N GLY A 70 2.82 -6.86 1.88
CA GLY A 70 1.77 -6.31 1.00
C GLY A 70 1.92 -4.82 0.71
N LEU A 71 2.99 -4.17 1.16
CA LEU A 71 3.14 -2.72 1.09
C LEU A 71 3.16 -2.19 -0.36
N PHE A 72 3.88 -2.88 -1.24
CA PHE A 72 3.90 -2.51 -2.66
C PHE A 72 2.55 -2.72 -3.34
N THR A 73 1.84 -3.81 -2.99
CA THR A 73 0.48 -4.04 -3.46
C THR A 73 -0.44 -2.91 -3.01
N ALA A 74 -0.38 -2.51 -1.74
CA ALA A 74 -1.16 -1.40 -1.19
C ALA A 74 -0.92 -0.09 -1.95
N ILE A 75 0.34 0.26 -2.21
CA ILE A 75 0.70 1.50 -2.94
C ILE A 75 0.15 1.46 -4.37
N LEU A 76 0.33 0.34 -5.09
CA LEU A 76 -0.13 0.20 -6.47
C LEU A 76 -1.66 0.25 -6.56
N VAL A 77 -2.35 -0.47 -5.67
CA VAL A 77 -3.81 -0.44 -5.57
C VAL A 77 -4.31 0.96 -5.25
N ALA A 78 -3.67 1.66 -4.31
CA ALA A 78 -4.04 3.02 -3.95
C ALA A 78 -3.90 4.00 -5.11
N ILE A 79 -2.80 3.92 -5.86
CA ILE A 79 -2.57 4.78 -7.02
C ILE A 79 -3.59 4.48 -8.11
N ILE A 80 -3.76 3.21 -8.49
CA ILE A 80 -4.64 2.80 -9.59
C ILE A 80 -6.10 3.11 -9.28
N SER A 81 -6.59 2.68 -8.11
CA SER A 81 -7.98 2.93 -7.67
C SER A 81 -8.29 4.42 -7.64
N THR A 82 -7.40 5.23 -7.05
CA THR A 82 -7.60 6.69 -6.95
C THR A 82 -7.59 7.37 -8.32
N ARG A 83 -6.72 6.95 -9.24
CA ARG A 83 -6.69 7.52 -10.59
C ARG A 83 -7.97 7.24 -11.36
N ILE A 84 -8.52 6.03 -11.21
CA ILE A 84 -9.82 5.67 -11.78
C ILE A 84 -10.93 6.48 -11.11
N PHE A 85 -10.91 6.60 -9.78
CA PHE A 85 -11.88 7.38 -9.01
C PHE A 85 -11.92 8.83 -9.50
N VAL A 86 -10.77 9.50 -9.55
CA VAL A 86 -10.60 10.86 -10.07
C VAL A 86 -11.12 10.98 -11.49
N ALA A 87 -10.80 10.03 -12.37
CA ALA A 87 -11.21 10.07 -13.77
C ALA A 87 -12.73 9.97 -13.94
N ILE A 88 -13.40 9.11 -13.18
CA ILE A 88 -14.86 8.95 -13.21
C ILE A 88 -15.55 10.18 -12.60
N THR A 89 -15.08 10.63 -11.43
CA THR A 89 -15.64 11.80 -10.74
C THR A 89 -15.52 13.07 -11.58
N ARG A 90 -14.35 13.34 -12.18
CA ARG A 90 -14.15 14.54 -13.03
C ARG A 90 -14.96 14.52 -14.32
N LYS A 91 -15.33 13.34 -14.83
CA LYS A 91 -16.25 13.22 -15.97
C LYS A 91 -17.73 13.45 -15.57
N GLY A 92 -18.02 13.66 -14.30
CA GLY A 92 -19.39 13.85 -13.80
C GLY A 92 -20.23 12.58 -13.83
N LEU A 93 -19.61 11.41 -13.96
CA LEU A 93 -20.26 10.10 -13.91
C LEU A 93 -20.54 9.71 -12.44
N ILE A 94 -21.32 10.56 -11.76
CA ILE A 94 -21.64 10.46 -10.33
C ILE A 94 -23.14 10.64 -10.12
N ILE A 95 -23.65 10.08 -9.04
CA ILE A 95 -25.05 10.31 -8.63
C ILE A 95 -25.09 11.64 -7.89
N LYS A 96 -25.71 12.66 -8.50
CA LYS A 96 -25.86 14.00 -7.92
C LYS A 96 -27.06 14.04 -6.99
N MET A 97 -26.86 14.56 -5.80
CA MET A 97 -27.93 14.80 -4.84
C MET A 97 -28.45 16.25 -4.93
N PRO A 98 -29.74 16.50 -4.63
CA PRO A 98 -30.27 17.85 -4.47
C PRO A 98 -29.54 18.63 -3.36
N GLU A 99 -29.60 19.95 -3.42
CA GLU A 99 -28.93 20.85 -2.46
C GLU A 99 -29.38 20.65 -1.01
N ASN A 100 -30.59 20.14 -0.79
CA ASN A 100 -31.15 19.88 0.54
C ASN A 100 -30.52 18.68 1.27
N VAL A 101 -29.68 17.89 0.60
CA VAL A 101 -29.11 16.66 1.15
C VAL A 101 -27.78 16.96 1.87
N PRO A 102 -27.60 16.51 3.13
CA PRO A 102 -26.33 16.64 3.85
C PRO A 102 -25.11 16.19 3.05
N GLU A 103 -24.00 16.93 3.19
CA GLU A 103 -22.78 16.73 2.41
C GLU A 103 -22.24 15.29 2.47
N PHE A 104 -22.27 14.68 3.66
CA PHE A 104 -21.80 13.30 3.85
C PHE A 104 -22.60 12.27 3.03
N ILE A 105 -23.91 12.49 2.91
CA ILE A 105 -24.80 11.62 2.12
C ILE A 105 -24.50 11.84 0.63
N SER A 106 -24.39 13.10 0.20
CA SER A 106 -24.04 13.45 -1.19
C SER A 106 -22.71 12.82 -1.63
N LYS A 107 -21.68 12.87 -0.77
CA LYS A 107 -20.37 12.24 -1.01
C LYS A 107 -20.47 10.72 -1.17
N SER A 108 -21.24 10.06 -0.30
CA SER A 108 -21.45 8.61 -0.37
C SER A 108 -22.07 8.19 -1.69
N PHE A 109 -23.14 8.86 -2.14
CA PHE A 109 -23.78 8.56 -3.42
C PHE A 109 -22.94 8.96 -4.64
N SER A 110 -22.25 10.09 -4.56
CA SER A 110 -21.33 10.52 -5.63
C SER A 110 -20.19 9.52 -5.84
N SER A 111 -19.76 8.83 -4.78
CA SER A 111 -18.72 7.81 -4.82
C SER A 111 -19.21 6.43 -5.30
N LEU A 112 -20.53 6.21 -5.41
CA LEU A 112 -21.10 4.88 -5.69
C LEU A 112 -20.70 4.34 -7.07
N ILE A 113 -20.84 5.14 -8.12
CA ILE A 113 -20.48 4.73 -9.49
C ILE A 113 -18.95 4.49 -9.60
N PRO A 114 -18.08 5.42 -9.15
CA PRO A 114 -16.65 5.14 -9.06
C PRO A 114 -16.32 3.86 -8.28
N GLY A 115 -16.95 3.68 -7.12
CA GLY A 115 -16.75 2.53 -6.25
C GLY A 115 -17.09 1.22 -6.93
N ILE A 116 -18.29 1.10 -7.52
CA ILE A 116 -18.70 -0.10 -8.26
C ILE A 116 -17.69 -0.42 -9.37
N ALA A 117 -17.31 0.56 -10.19
CA ALA A 117 -16.37 0.34 -11.29
C ALA A 117 -15.00 -0.17 -10.80
N ILE A 118 -14.47 0.42 -9.73
CA ILE A 118 -13.17 0.05 -9.16
C ILE A 118 -13.23 -1.32 -8.49
N LEU A 119 -14.21 -1.56 -7.63
CA LEU A 119 -14.33 -2.83 -6.90
C LEU A 119 -14.62 -4.00 -7.86
N THR A 120 -15.42 -3.78 -8.90
CA THR A 120 -15.63 -4.78 -9.96
C THR A 120 -14.33 -5.03 -10.72
N LEU A 121 -13.56 -4.00 -11.08
CA LEU A 121 -12.26 -4.18 -11.74
C LEU A 121 -11.31 -5.04 -10.91
N PHE A 122 -11.12 -4.71 -9.63
CA PHE A 122 -10.22 -5.47 -8.76
C PHE A 122 -10.72 -6.89 -8.47
N THR A 123 -12.04 -7.09 -8.39
CA THR A 123 -12.64 -8.43 -8.31
C THR A 123 -12.33 -9.26 -9.56
N ILE A 124 -12.48 -8.68 -10.75
CA ILE A 124 -12.17 -9.36 -12.02
C ILE A 124 -10.68 -9.71 -12.06
N ILE A 125 -9.79 -8.79 -11.68
CA ILE A 125 -8.34 -9.04 -11.61
C ILE A 125 -8.05 -10.22 -10.68
N SER A 126 -8.63 -10.23 -9.48
CA SER A 126 -8.46 -11.30 -8.49
C SER A 126 -8.93 -12.65 -9.05
N ALA A 127 -10.12 -12.69 -9.65
CA ALA A 127 -10.70 -13.90 -10.22
C ALA A 127 -9.87 -14.46 -11.40
N VAL A 128 -9.38 -13.59 -12.29
CA VAL A 128 -8.55 -14.00 -13.43
C VAL A 128 -7.21 -14.57 -12.95
N ILE A 129 -6.52 -13.90 -12.04
CA ILE A 129 -5.22 -14.37 -11.53
C ILE A 129 -5.35 -15.73 -10.83
N THR A 130 -6.38 -15.86 -9.99
CA THR A 130 -6.65 -17.10 -9.25
C THR A 130 -7.01 -18.24 -10.20
N SER A 131 -7.83 -17.99 -11.23
CA SER A 131 -8.26 -19.03 -12.17
C SER A 131 -7.15 -19.53 -13.11
N VAL A 132 -6.15 -18.69 -13.42
CA VAL A 132 -4.98 -19.09 -14.22
C VAL A 132 -3.92 -19.82 -13.38
N GLY A 133 -4.06 -19.83 -12.05
CA GLY A 133 -3.15 -20.55 -11.15
C GLY A 133 -1.85 -19.80 -10.83
N TYR A 134 -1.79 -18.48 -11.05
CA TYR A 134 -0.62 -17.66 -10.72
C TYR A 134 -0.51 -17.28 -9.23
N GLY A 135 -1.34 -17.89 -8.36
CA GLY A 135 -1.43 -17.56 -6.94
C GLY A 135 -2.25 -16.30 -6.71
N SER A 136 -1.72 -15.35 -5.95
CA SER A 136 -2.36 -14.06 -5.68
C SER A 136 -1.61 -12.90 -6.33
N ILE A 137 -2.30 -11.77 -6.58
CA ILE A 137 -1.64 -10.56 -7.07
C ILE A 137 -0.53 -10.09 -6.11
N HIS A 138 -0.71 -10.33 -4.81
CA HIS A 138 0.29 -10.02 -3.81
C HIS A 138 1.58 -10.79 -4.02
N GLU A 139 1.50 -12.10 -4.31
CA GLU A 139 2.68 -12.91 -4.63
C GLU A 139 3.37 -12.44 -5.91
N ILE A 140 2.59 -12.09 -6.94
CA ILE A 140 3.13 -11.60 -8.21
C ILE A 140 3.90 -10.29 -7.97
N ILE A 141 3.30 -9.32 -7.28
CA ILE A 141 3.92 -8.04 -6.97
C ILE A 141 5.15 -8.26 -6.08
N TYR A 142 5.05 -9.13 -5.08
CA TYR A 142 6.17 -9.45 -4.21
C TYR A 142 7.37 -9.97 -5.01
N LYS A 143 7.16 -10.98 -5.86
CA LYS A 143 8.23 -11.61 -6.65
C LYS A 143 8.81 -10.69 -7.72
N LEU A 144 7.96 -9.95 -8.43
CA LEU A 144 8.38 -9.18 -9.61
C LEU A 144 8.84 -7.76 -9.28
N ILE A 145 8.36 -7.17 -8.18
CA ILE A 145 8.61 -5.77 -7.84
C ILE A 145 9.38 -5.68 -6.52
N GLN A 146 8.83 -6.24 -5.44
CA GLN A 146 9.42 -6.05 -4.12
C GLN A 146 10.81 -6.69 -4.02
N VAL A 147 10.96 -7.97 -4.39
CA VAL A 147 12.23 -8.70 -4.28
C VAL A 147 13.37 -8.02 -5.06
N PRO A 148 13.21 -7.63 -6.34
CA PRO A 148 14.26 -6.89 -7.06
C PRO A 148 14.59 -5.54 -6.42
N LEU A 149 13.57 -4.78 -5.98
CA LEU A 149 13.79 -3.47 -5.37
C LEU A 149 14.49 -3.56 -4.02
N THR A 150 14.14 -4.55 -3.17
CA THR A 150 14.83 -4.77 -1.90
C THR A 150 16.25 -5.27 -2.10
N SER A 151 16.50 -6.07 -3.14
CA SER A 151 17.86 -6.50 -3.51
C SER A 151 18.74 -5.32 -3.94
N LEU A 152 18.20 -4.38 -4.72
CA LEU A 152 18.89 -3.14 -5.07
C LEU A 152 19.05 -2.20 -3.86
N GLY A 153 18.07 -2.20 -2.95
CA GLY A 153 18.03 -1.36 -1.75
C GLY A 153 18.97 -1.80 -0.63
N SER A 154 19.36 -3.08 -0.60
CA SER A 154 20.08 -3.68 0.54
C SER A 154 21.57 -3.38 0.60
N GLY A 155 22.18 -2.96 -0.50
CA GLY A 155 23.60 -2.63 -0.55
C GLY A 155 23.93 -1.30 0.13
N ILE A 156 25.09 -1.21 0.79
CA ILE A 156 25.59 0.05 1.38
C ILE A 156 25.73 1.17 0.34
N TRP A 157 26.05 0.81 -0.91
CA TRP A 157 26.11 1.76 -2.02
C TRP A 157 24.75 2.38 -2.36
N SER A 158 23.66 1.65 -2.15
CA SER A 158 22.30 2.16 -2.31
C SER A 158 22.02 3.27 -1.29
N LEU A 159 22.38 3.06 -0.02
CA LEU A 159 22.29 4.10 1.02
C LEU A 159 23.15 5.32 0.69
N ILE A 160 24.41 5.11 0.31
CA ILE A 160 25.33 6.20 -0.03
C ILE A 160 24.75 7.01 -1.20
N PHE A 161 24.23 6.35 -2.24
CA PHE A 161 23.61 7.01 -3.36
C PHE A 161 22.41 7.86 -2.93
N VAL A 162 21.52 7.31 -2.11
CA VAL A 162 20.36 8.06 -1.58
C VAL A 162 20.80 9.26 -0.74
N ALA A 163 21.82 9.10 0.11
CA ALA A 163 22.37 10.18 0.92
C ALA A 163 22.96 11.29 0.03
N VAL A 164 23.74 10.95 -0.98
CA VAL A 164 24.30 11.93 -1.93
C VAL A 164 23.20 12.69 -2.66
N VAL A 165 22.17 12.00 -3.15
CA VAL A 165 21.01 12.66 -3.79
C VAL A 165 20.30 13.59 -2.80
N ALA A 166 20.12 13.16 -1.55
CA ALA A 166 19.52 14.01 -0.52
C ALA A 166 20.35 15.28 -0.26
N GLN A 167 21.68 15.16 -0.18
CA GLN A 167 22.56 16.32 0.02
C GLN A 167 22.59 17.26 -1.19
N LEU A 168 22.53 16.73 -2.40
CA LEU A 168 22.41 17.54 -3.61
C LEU A 168 21.10 18.33 -3.62
N LEU A 169 20.00 17.74 -3.16
CA LEU A 169 18.73 18.45 -3.03
C LEU A 169 18.82 19.57 -1.98
N TRP A 170 19.49 19.31 -0.85
CA TRP A 170 19.76 20.35 0.17
C TRP A 170 20.61 21.50 -0.38
N PHE A 171 21.60 21.22 -1.23
CA PHE A 171 22.38 22.24 -1.90
C PHE A 171 21.51 23.21 -2.73
N PHE A 172 20.43 22.72 -3.34
CA PHE A 172 19.46 23.54 -4.07
C PHE A 172 18.34 24.13 -3.17
N GLY A 173 18.45 24.00 -1.84
CA GLY A 173 17.46 24.50 -0.89
C GLY A 173 16.18 23.66 -0.79
N LEU A 174 16.16 22.45 -1.36
CA LEU A 174 15.06 21.50 -1.23
C LEU A 174 15.27 20.60 0.00
N HIS A 175 14.19 20.19 0.66
CA HIS A 175 14.30 19.25 1.78
C HIS A 175 14.64 17.83 1.29
N GLY A 176 15.92 17.58 1.02
CA GLY A 176 16.39 16.38 0.33
C GLY A 176 15.92 15.08 0.96
N HIS A 177 16.05 14.95 2.28
CA HIS A 177 15.60 13.77 3.01
C HIS A 177 14.09 13.49 2.87
N ALA A 178 13.23 14.52 2.89
CA ALA A 178 11.79 14.33 2.78
C ALA A 178 11.41 13.81 1.38
N ILE A 179 12.11 14.32 0.35
CA ILE A 179 11.90 13.91 -1.04
C ILE A 179 12.40 12.48 -1.26
N THR A 180 13.64 12.19 -0.86
CA THR A 180 14.22 10.85 -1.10
C THR A 180 13.52 9.78 -0.28
N LEU A 181 13.22 10.02 1.00
CA LEU A 181 12.50 9.07 1.85
C LEU A 181 11.08 8.80 1.34
N GLY A 182 10.42 9.79 0.73
CA GLY A 182 9.12 9.58 0.09
C GLY A 182 9.14 8.49 -1.00
N ILE A 183 10.32 8.22 -1.58
CA ILE A 183 10.51 7.21 -2.62
C ILE A 183 11.08 5.91 -2.03
N VAL A 184 12.10 5.98 -1.19
CA VAL A 184 12.86 4.80 -0.75
C VAL A 184 12.31 4.14 0.52
N ALA A 185 11.55 4.87 1.34
CA ALA A 185 11.06 4.33 2.62
C ALA A 185 10.23 3.04 2.47
N PRO A 186 9.35 2.86 1.46
CA PRO A 186 8.64 1.59 1.29
C PRO A 186 9.57 0.38 1.06
N ILE A 187 10.69 0.59 0.36
CA ILE A 187 11.71 -0.46 0.13
C ILE A 187 12.36 -0.80 1.47
N TRP A 188 12.79 0.21 2.20
CA TRP A 188 13.49 0.02 3.48
C TRP A 188 12.58 -0.51 4.59
N PHE A 189 11.31 -0.15 4.63
CA PHE A 189 10.34 -0.74 5.56
C PHE A 189 10.10 -2.22 5.28
N ALA A 190 10.06 -2.63 4.01
CA ALA A 190 9.98 -4.04 3.66
C ALA A 190 11.23 -4.81 4.13
N MET A 191 12.42 -4.21 4.01
CA MET A 191 13.68 -4.81 4.47
C MET A 191 13.76 -4.91 5.99
N ASP A 192 13.41 -3.85 6.73
CA ASP A 192 13.39 -3.84 8.19
C ASP A 192 12.38 -4.87 8.74
N ALA A 193 11.27 -5.08 8.05
CA ALA A 193 10.29 -6.09 8.43
C ALA A 193 10.80 -7.53 8.24
N GLN A 194 11.49 -7.80 7.12
CA GLN A 194 12.16 -9.09 6.90
C GLN A 194 13.22 -9.33 7.97
N GLN A 195 13.98 -8.29 8.33
CA GLN A 195 14.97 -8.32 9.40
C GLN A 195 14.35 -8.69 10.74
N LEU A 196 13.24 -8.03 11.10
CA LEU A 196 12.53 -8.27 12.36
C LEU A 196 11.94 -9.68 12.44
N ALA A 197 11.41 -10.19 11.32
CA ALA A 197 10.90 -11.56 11.25
C ALA A 197 12.01 -12.60 11.42
N ALA A 198 13.15 -12.41 10.75
CA ALA A 198 14.32 -13.27 10.89
C ALA A 198 14.87 -13.28 12.33
N TYR A 199 14.98 -12.09 12.93
CA TYR A 199 15.39 -11.94 14.33
C TYR A 199 14.44 -12.68 15.29
N ALA A 200 13.12 -12.53 15.12
CA ALA A 200 12.12 -13.19 15.96
C ALA A 200 12.13 -14.72 15.79
N ALA A 201 12.49 -15.23 14.62
CA ALA A 201 12.63 -16.66 14.34
C ALA A 201 13.98 -17.24 14.78
N GLY A 202 14.93 -16.41 15.23
CA GLY A 202 16.27 -16.85 15.62
C GLY A 202 17.12 -17.35 14.44
N VAL A 203 16.87 -16.83 13.24
CA VAL A 203 17.62 -17.17 12.02
C VAL A 203 18.47 -15.99 11.55
N ASP A 204 19.35 -16.24 10.58
CA ASP A 204 20.26 -15.23 10.04
C ASP A 204 19.52 -14.02 9.47
N LEU A 205 20.07 -12.84 9.77
CA LEU A 205 19.49 -11.56 9.38
C LEU A 205 19.78 -11.25 7.90
N PRO A 206 18.76 -11.05 7.04
CA PRO A 206 18.95 -10.96 5.60
C PRO A 206 19.50 -9.61 5.11
N ASN A 207 19.34 -8.52 5.87
CA ASN A 207 19.66 -7.17 5.43
C ASN A 207 20.68 -6.51 6.39
N ILE A 208 21.74 -5.89 5.86
CA ILE A 208 22.66 -5.08 6.68
C ILE A 208 22.11 -3.64 6.82
N THR A 209 21.47 -3.16 5.76
CA THR A 209 20.92 -1.81 5.64
C THR A 209 19.39 -1.82 5.84
N GLY A 210 18.79 -0.65 5.85
CA GLY A 210 17.35 -0.49 6.06
C GLY A 210 17.00 0.89 6.58
N PHE A 211 15.74 1.08 6.98
CA PHE A 211 15.26 2.40 7.39
C PHE A 211 15.86 2.76 8.75
N ALA A 212 15.82 1.83 9.71
CA ALA A 212 16.44 2.00 11.02
C ALA A 212 17.94 2.27 10.91
N PHE A 213 18.65 1.56 10.02
CA PHE A 213 20.08 1.80 9.77
C PHE A 213 20.33 3.22 9.25
N PHE A 214 19.59 3.65 8.22
CA PHE A 214 19.73 4.99 7.66
C PHE A 214 19.44 6.07 8.69
N MET A 215 18.38 5.93 9.47
CA MET A 215 18.03 6.91 10.51
C MET A 215 19.08 6.99 11.63
N THR A 216 19.73 5.88 11.95
CA THR A 216 20.73 5.83 13.03
C THR A 216 22.08 6.36 12.57
N TYR A 217 22.53 5.98 11.37
CA TYR A 217 23.91 6.21 10.92
C TYR A 217 24.03 7.14 9.71
N GLY A 218 22.98 7.29 8.90
CA GLY A 218 23.00 8.03 7.64
C GLY A 218 22.29 9.39 7.67
N ALA A 219 21.33 9.60 8.58
CA ALA A 219 20.54 10.83 8.65
C ALA A 219 21.29 12.01 9.31
N ALA A 220 22.43 11.76 9.96
CA ALA A 220 23.31 12.78 10.51
C ALA A 220 24.36 13.20 9.47
N GLY A 221 23.92 13.98 8.49
CA GLY A 221 24.77 14.55 7.44
C GLY A 221 24.10 15.75 6.81
#